data_AF-A0A530M4Y7-F1
#
_entry.id   AF-A0A530M4Y7-F1
#
_cell.length_a   1.000
_cell.length_b   1.000
_cell.length_c   1.000
_cell.angle_alpha   90.00
_cell.angle_beta   90.00
_cell.angle_gamma   90.00
#
_symmetry.space_group_name_H-M   'P 1'
#
loop_
_entity.id
_entity.type
_entity.pdbx_description
1 polymer ?
#
loop_
_entity_poly.entity_id
_entity_poly.type
_entity_poly.pdbx_seq_one_letter_code
_entity_poly.pdbx_strand_id
1 'polypeptide(L)'
;SVERVWSELKKLLSAPDPSRALLWMRQASVLTSVLPETEKWGIDAIHALTRAEKDLGWTPDPLLRLEAIVPPDAARLKTLAERLRFSVSDAGRLRQWALTAPVEPKTTEAELAKRLYR
;
A
#
# COMPACT_ATOMS: atom_id res chain seq x y z
N SER A 1 12.94 7.11 16.37
CA SER A 1 13.63 6.28 15.37
C SER A 1 12.71 6.08 14.17
N VAL A 2 13.29 6.02 12.97
CA VAL A 2 12.63 5.59 11.74
C VAL A 2 11.93 4.24 11.90
N GLU A 3 12.55 3.29 12.61
CA GLU A 3 11.97 1.95 12.81
C GLU A 3 10.67 2.02 13.61
N ARG A 4 10.60 2.93 14.59
CA ARG A 4 9.38 3.18 15.35
C ARG A 4 8.30 3.81 14.48
N VAL A 5 8.67 4.73 13.58
CA VAL A 5 7.71 5.32 12.62
C VAL A 5 7.09 4.24 11.76
N TRP A 6 7.90 3.32 11.20
CA TRP A 6 7.36 2.20 10.42
C TRP A 6 6.51 1.25 11.26
N SER A 7 6.93 0.94 12.49
CA SER A 7 6.15 0.09 13.40
C SER A 7 4.76 0.69 13.72
N GLU A 8 4.70 1.98 14.04
CA GLU A 8 3.42 2.64 14.33
C GLU A 8 2.55 2.79 13.08
N LEU A 9 3.14 3.06 11.91
CA LEU A 9 2.42 3.08 10.64
C LEU A 9 1.83 1.70 10.32
N LYS A 10 2.58 0.61 10.54
CA LYS A 10 2.05 -0.75 10.39
C LYS A 10 0.87 -1.00 11.32
N LYS A 11 0.97 -0.63 12.59
CA LYS A 11 -0.15 -0.76 13.55
C LYS A 11 -1.39 0.01 13.11
N LEU A 12 -1.21 1.25 12.63
CA LEU A 12 -2.28 2.05 12.07
C LEU A 12 -2.95 1.33 10.90
N LEU A 13 -2.16 0.86 9.93
CA LEU A 13 -2.66 0.18 8.73
C LEU A 13 -3.26 -1.21 9.05
N SER A 14 -2.93 -1.83 10.17
CA SER A 14 -3.55 -3.07 10.65
C SER A 14 -4.88 -2.87 11.40
N ALA A 15 -5.27 -1.63 11.73
CA ALA A 15 -6.53 -1.37 12.43
C ALA A 15 -7.74 -1.79 11.57
N PRO A 16 -8.88 -2.21 12.14
CA PRO A 16 -10.05 -2.62 11.34
C PRO A 16 -10.47 -1.60 10.27
N ASP A 17 -10.44 -0.31 10.60
CA ASP A 17 -10.62 0.80 9.65
C ASP A 17 -9.61 1.92 9.92
N PRO A 18 -8.57 2.08 9.08
CA PRO A 18 -7.57 3.13 9.23
C PRO A 18 -8.00 4.46 8.59
N SER A 19 -9.11 4.49 7.85
CA SER A 19 -9.41 5.56 6.89
C SER A 19 -9.55 6.93 7.54
N ARG A 20 -10.26 7.01 8.67
CA ARG A 20 -10.46 8.29 9.38
C ARG A 20 -9.17 8.84 9.99
N ALA A 21 -8.31 7.96 10.48
CA ALA A 21 -7.02 8.37 11.02
C ALA A 21 -6.08 8.87 9.91
N LEU A 22 -6.04 8.17 8.76
CA LEU A 22 -5.29 8.62 7.59
C LEU A 22 -5.77 9.98 7.07
N LEU A 23 -7.09 10.21 7.05
CA LEU A 23 -7.68 11.51 6.68
C LEU A 23 -7.19 12.62 7.61
N TRP A 24 -7.24 12.43 8.93
CA TRP A 24 -6.75 13.42 9.90
C TRP A 24 -5.24 13.63 9.81
N MET A 25 -4.46 12.57 9.60
CA MET A 25 -3.02 12.69 9.39
C MET A 25 -2.69 13.49 8.13
N ARG A 26 -3.47 13.32 7.05
CA ARG A 26 -3.35 14.13 5.83
C ARG A 26 -3.68 15.59 6.10
N GLN A 27 -4.79 15.86 6.78
CA GLN A 27 -5.22 17.22 7.13
C GLN A 27 -4.21 17.96 8.03
N ALA A 28 -3.56 17.23 8.94
CA ALA A 28 -2.52 17.76 9.83
C ALA A 28 -1.11 17.72 9.22
N SER A 29 -0.94 17.37 7.94
CA SER A 29 0.35 17.21 7.24
C SER A 29 1.30 16.15 7.84
N VAL A 30 0.84 15.37 8.82
CA VAL A 30 1.57 14.25 9.41
C VAL A 30 1.79 13.15 8.38
N LEU A 31 0.76 12.84 7.58
CA LEU A 31 0.87 11.80 6.55
C LEU A 31 1.91 12.18 5.50
N THR A 32 1.89 13.42 5.00
CA THR A 32 2.86 13.92 4.02
C THR A 32 4.28 13.92 4.57
N SER A 33 4.44 14.16 5.88
CA SER A 33 5.76 14.14 6.54
C SER A 33 6.33 12.72 6.65
N VAL A 34 5.48 11.70 6.83
CA VAL A 34 5.89 10.29 6.99
C VAL A 34 5.92 9.53 5.65
N LEU A 35 4.98 9.84 4.75
CA LEU A 35 4.79 9.26 3.42
C LEU A 35 4.58 10.39 2.38
N PRO A 36 5.64 11.11 1.97
CA PRO A 36 5.57 12.15 0.95
C PRO A 36 4.99 11.65 -0.38
N GLU A 37 5.12 10.35 -0.66
CA GLU A 37 4.64 9.69 -1.86
C GLU A 37 3.11 9.78 -2.02
N THR A 38 2.38 10.04 -0.92
CA THR A 38 0.91 10.17 -0.90
C THR A 38 0.39 11.52 -1.39
N GLU A 39 1.21 12.59 -1.39
CA GLU A 39 0.76 13.98 -1.53
C GLU A 39 0.00 14.24 -2.85
N LYS A 40 0.55 13.73 -3.95
CA LYS A 40 -0.03 13.86 -5.30
C LYS A 40 -0.85 12.65 -5.75
N TRP A 41 -0.85 11.57 -4.96
CA TRP A 41 -1.51 10.32 -5.30
C TRP A 41 -2.90 10.21 -4.68
N GLY A 42 -3.05 10.64 -3.43
CA GLY A 42 -4.29 10.49 -2.67
C GLY A 42 -4.37 9.15 -1.91
N ILE A 43 -5.40 9.04 -1.07
CA ILE A 43 -5.61 7.89 -0.18
C ILE A 43 -6.94 7.18 -0.43
N ASP A 44 -7.67 7.55 -1.47
CA ASP A 44 -9.10 7.24 -1.61
C ASP A 44 -9.39 5.73 -1.78
N ALA A 45 -8.41 4.99 -2.32
CA ALA A 45 -8.53 3.54 -2.50
C ALA A 45 -8.62 2.78 -1.17
N ILE A 46 -8.17 3.36 -0.05
CA ILE A 46 -8.21 2.69 1.26
C ILE A 46 -9.63 2.36 1.70
N HIS A 47 -10.61 3.21 1.32
CA HIS A 47 -12.01 3.02 1.67
C HIS A 47 -12.62 1.79 0.99
N ALA A 48 -12.36 1.65 -0.31
CA ALA A 48 -12.85 0.51 -1.09
C ALA A 48 -12.17 -0.79 -0.65
N LEU A 49 -10.86 -0.75 -0.39
CA LEU A 49 -10.11 -1.90 0.11
C LEU A 49 -10.61 -2.37 1.48
N THR A 50 -10.75 -1.44 2.44
CA THR A 50 -11.24 -1.77 3.79
C THR A 50 -12.65 -2.37 3.77
N ARG A 51 -13.51 -1.86 2.89
CA ARG A 51 -14.85 -2.43 2.68
C ARG A 51 -14.77 -3.85 2.11
N ALA A 52 -13.97 -4.06 1.07
CA ALA A 52 -13.81 -5.38 0.46
C ALA A 52 -13.25 -6.40 1.47
N GLU A 53 -12.25 -6.01 2.26
CA GLU A 53 -11.70 -6.87 3.32
C GLU A 53 -12.78 -7.27 4.33
N LYS A 54 -13.62 -6.31 4.75
CA LYS A 54 -14.73 -6.59 5.67
C LYS A 54 -15.78 -7.52 5.04
N ASP A 55 -16.21 -7.21 3.83
CA ASP A 55 -17.30 -7.92 3.15
C ASP A 55 -16.88 -9.36 2.78
N LEU A 56 -15.59 -9.58 2.49
CA LEU A 56 -15.01 -10.88 2.13
C LEU A 56 -14.34 -11.60 3.31
N GLY A 57 -14.31 -11.00 4.50
CA GLY A 57 -13.70 -11.57 5.70
C GLY A 57 -12.18 -11.73 5.62
N TRP A 58 -11.49 -10.88 4.85
CA TRP A 58 -10.03 -10.91 4.73
C TRP A 58 -9.36 -10.32 5.98
N THR A 59 -8.27 -10.96 6.40
CA THR A 59 -7.40 -10.38 7.44
C THR A 59 -6.74 -9.11 6.89
N PRO A 60 -6.83 -7.97 7.59
CA PRO A 60 -6.17 -6.73 7.19
C PRO A 60 -4.67 -6.92 6.95
N ASP A 61 -4.22 -6.59 5.74
CA ASP A 61 -2.80 -6.64 5.37
C ASP A 61 -2.23 -5.20 5.30
N PRO A 62 -1.33 -4.82 6.24
CA PRO A 62 -0.80 -3.46 6.28
C PRO A 62 0.04 -3.10 5.05
N LEU A 63 0.68 -4.07 4.38
CA LEU A 63 1.42 -3.79 3.15
C LEU A 63 0.47 -3.59 1.97
N LEU A 64 -0.60 -4.39 1.86
CA LEU A 64 -1.63 -4.18 0.83
C LEU A 64 -2.30 -2.81 0.97
N ARG A 65 -2.58 -2.40 2.20
CA ARG A 65 -3.15 -1.09 2.50
C ARG A 65 -2.18 0.06 2.26
N LEU A 66 -0.87 -0.16 2.43
CA LEU A 66 0.16 0.79 2.01
C LEU A 66 0.19 0.91 0.49
N GLU A 67 0.20 -0.21 -0.23
CA GLU A 67 0.15 -0.28 -1.70
C GLU A 67 -1.06 0.49 -2.26
N ALA A 68 -2.20 0.48 -1.56
CA ALA A 68 -3.40 1.24 -1.95
C ALA A 68 -3.24 2.78 -1.87
N ILE A 69 -2.31 3.31 -1.07
CA ILE A 69 -2.19 4.75 -0.80
C ILE A 69 -0.89 5.37 -1.32
N VAL A 70 -0.06 4.60 -2.02
CA VAL A 70 1.19 5.07 -2.64
C VAL A 70 1.16 4.83 -4.15
N PRO A 71 1.92 5.57 -4.96
CA PRO A 71 2.03 5.30 -6.39
C PRO A 71 2.78 3.99 -6.66
N PRO A 72 2.37 3.19 -7.68
CA PRO A 72 3.11 2.02 -8.15
C PRO A 72 4.33 2.44 -8.97
N ASP A 73 5.28 3.14 -8.34
CA ASP A 73 6.53 3.62 -8.92
C ASP A 73 7.71 2.94 -8.22
N ALA A 74 8.35 2.00 -8.90
CA ALA A 74 9.38 1.17 -8.30
C ALA A 74 10.59 1.99 -7.77
N ALA A 75 10.93 3.12 -8.39
CA ALA A 75 12.02 3.97 -7.94
C ALA A 75 11.64 4.70 -6.65
N ARG A 76 10.43 5.28 -6.59
CA ARG A 76 9.92 5.94 -5.39
C ARG A 76 9.76 4.97 -4.22
N LEU A 77 9.23 3.78 -4.48
CA LEU A 77 9.05 2.77 -3.42
C LEU A 77 10.36 2.20 -2.91
N LYS A 78 11.40 2.13 -3.76
CA LYS A 78 12.75 1.81 -3.30
C LYS A 78 13.24 2.86 -2.31
N THR A 79 13.11 4.15 -2.63
CA THR A 79 13.48 5.24 -1.73
C THR A 79 12.65 5.23 -0.43
N LEU A 80 11.36 4.95 -0.51
CA LEU A 80 10.48 4.78 0.66
C LEU A 80 10.98 3.63 1.56
N ALA A 81 11.25 2.47 0.98
CA ALA A 81 11.69 1.28 1.72
C ALA A 81 13.05 1.51 2.42
N GLU A 82 13.98 2.19 1.77
CA GLU A 82 15.27 2.58 2.35
C GLU A 82 15.08 3.59 3.49
N ARG A 83 14.26 4.62 3.27
CA ARG A 83 13.97 5.68 4.25
C ARG A 83 13.27 5.17 5.50
N LEU A 84 12.37 4.19 5.36
CA LEU A 84 11.61 3.59 6.46
C LEU A 84 12.23 2.30 7.02
N ARG A 85 13.41 1.88 6.53
CA ARG A 85 14.13 0.67 6.96
C ARG A 85 13.25 -0.59 6.90
N PHE A 86 12.67 -0.83 5.73
CA PHE A 86 11.86 -2.01 5.49
C PHE A 86 12.71 -3.29 5.57
N SER A 87 12.06 -4.41 5.91
CA SER A 87 12.68 -5.72 5.75
C SER A 87 12.90 -6.02 4.27
N VAL A 88 13.79 -6.98 3.98
CA VAL A 88 14.04 -7.43 2.60
C VAL A 88 12.74 -7.95 1.96
N SER A 89 11.88 -8.63 2.72
CA SER A 89 10.60 -9.13 2.25
C SER A 89 9.62 -8.01 1.90
N ASP A 90 9.47 -7.01 2.78
CA ASP A 90 8.51 -5.91 2.59
C ASP A 90 8.92 -5.04 1.39
N ALA A 91 10.22 -4.74 1.29
CA ALA A 91 10.78 -4.00 0.15
C ALA A 91 10.65 -4.79 -1.18
N GLY A 92 10.86 -6.11 -1.13
CA GLY A 92 10.69 -7.00 -2.27
C GLY A 92 9.26 -7.01 -2.79
N ARG A 93 8.28 -7.13 -1.88
CA ARG A 93 6.86 -7.10 -2.20
C ARG A 93 6.44 -5.79 -2.87
N LEU A 94 6.75 -4.65 -2.26
CA LEU A 94 6.44 -3.33 -2.83
C LEU A 94 7.03 -3.14 -4.23
N ARG A 95 8.28 -3.60 -4.43
CA ARG A 95 8.93 -3.55 -5.74
C ARG A 95 8.20 -4.42 -6.76
N GLN A 96 7.85 -5.65 -6.40
CA GLN A 96 7.13 -6.57 -7.31
C GLN A 96 5.76 -6.00 -7.68
N TRP A 97 5.03 -5.48 -6.71
CA TRP A 97 3.76 -4.80 -6.94
C TRP A 97 3.89 -3.62 -7.91
N ALA A 98 4.85 -2.71 -7.68
CA ALA A 98 5.07 -1.56 -8.56
C ALA A 98 5.51 -1.91 -9.99
N LEU A 99 6.13 -3.08 -10.18
CA LEU A 99 6.53 -3.58 -11.49
C LEU A 99 5.45 -4.43 -12.16
N THR A 100 4.32 -4.66 -11.49
CA THR A 100 3.23 -5.47 -12.05
C THR A 100 2.55 -4.69 -13.17
N ALA A 101 2.62 -5.25 -14.38
CA ALA A 101 1.97 -4.66 -15.54
C ALA A 101 0.44 -4.68 -15.35
N PRO A 102 -0.27 -3.59 -15.74
CA PRO A 102 -1.71 -3.58 -15.70
C PRO A 102 -2.29 -4.69 -16.60
N VAL A 103 -3.45 -5.22 -16.20
CA VAL A 103 -4.15 -6.20 -17.02
C VAL A 103 -4.76 -5.47 -18.22
N GLU A 104 -4.24 -5.76 -19.42
CA GLU A 104 -4.77 -5.16 -20.65
C GLU A 104 -6.19 -5.68 -20.93
N PRO A 105 -7.12 -4.87 -21.46
CA PRO A 105 -8.50 -5.31 -21.72
C PRO A 105 -8.63 -6.53 -22.64
N LYS A 106 -7.63 -6.77 -23.50
CA LYS A 106 -7.56 -7.92 -24.42
C LYS A 106 -6.96 -9.19 -23.78
N THR A 107 -6.57 -9.13 -22.51
CA THR A 107 -6.01 -10.29 -21.80
C THR A 107 -7.10 -11.36 -21.65
N THR A 108 -6.85 -12.56 -22.17
CA THR A 108 -7.80 -13.66 -22.05
C THR A 108 -7.80 -14.20 -20.61
N GLU A 109 -8.90 -14.86 -20.21
CA GLU A 109 -9.00 -15.50 -18.90
C GLU A 109 -7.86 -16.50 -18.65
N ALA A 110 -7.53 -17.32 -19.66
CA ALA A 110 -6.43 -18.28 -19.58
C ALA A 110 -5.07 -17.61 -19.36
N GLU A 111 -4.81 -16.50 -20.05
CA GLU A 111 -3.57 -15.71 -19.87
C GLU A 111 -3.52 -15.07 -18.49
N LEU A 112 -4.65 -14.56 -17.99
CA LEU A 112 -4.74 -13.99 -16.64
C LEU A 112 -4.53 -15.06 -15.55
N ALA A 113 -5.18 -16.22 -15.68
CA ALA A 113 -5.01 -17.33 -14.75
C ALA A 113 -3.55 -17.79 -14.67
N LYS A 114 -2.87 -17.91 -15.82
CA LYS A 114 -1.44 -18.25 -15.88
C LYS A 114 -0.54 -17.21 -15.20
N ARG A 115 -0.96 -15.95 -15.12
CA ARG A 115 -0.23 -14.89 -14.39
C ARG A 115 -0.47 -14.96 -12.88
N LEU A 116 -1.68 -15.27 -12.45
CA LEU A 116 -2.07 -15.28 -11.03
C LEU A 116 -1.60 -16.52 -10.27
N TYR A 117 -1.56 -17.69 -10.91
CA TYR A 117 -1.29 -18.98 -10.26
C TYR A 117 0.09 -19.58 -10.63
N ARG A 118 1.11 -18.73 -10.78
CA ARG A 118 2.49 -19.22 -10.99
C ARG A 118 3.06 -19.89 -9.75
#